data_AF-A0A849RJ07-F1
#
_entry.id   AF-A0A849RJ07-F1
#
_cell.length_a   1.000
_cell.length_b   1.000
_cell.length_c   1.000
_cell.angle_alpha   90.00
_cell.angle_beta   90.00
_cell.angle_gamma   90.00
#
_symmetry.space_group_name_H-M   'P 1'
#
loop_
_entity.id
_entity.type
_entity.pdbx_description
1 polymer ?
#
loop_
_entity_poly.entity_id
_entity_poly.type
_entity_poly.pdbx_seq_one_letter_code
_entity_poly.pdbx_strand_id
1 'polypeptide(L)'
;MSGLIWLHLLAAVGWIGGTIFLSLVLAPSYRALASKPDAGALFRTSAKRFRLVVWGAVAILVLTGPMLVLSHGWPLFEPARWPSLLGIKLSLVALLLLMTLAHDLVLGPRVRAILALLPDKRTASDQTILTAATWLPRAALGLSLAVLFAAVMLARS
;
A
#
# COMPACT_ATOMS: atom_id res chain seq x y z
N MET A 1 -1.48 11.83 -24.25
CA MET A 1 -0.68 11.53 -23.03
C MET A 1 -1.29 12.07 -21.75
N SER A 2 -1.85 13.29 -21.73
CA SER A 2 -2.35 13.93 -20.50
C SER A 2 -3.40 13.11 -19.73
N GLY A 3 -4.32 12.44 -20.42
CA GLY A 3 -5.32 11.57 -19.76
C GLY A 3 -4.72 10.35 -19.05
N LEU A 4 -3.66 9.76 -19.63
CA LEU A 4 -2.96 8.62 -19.03
C LEU A 4 -2.21 9.04 -17.77
N ILE A 5 -1.52 10.18 -17.82
CA ILE A 5 -0.83 10.78 -16.68
C ILE A 5 -1.83 11.12 -15.58
N TRP A 6 -2.94 11.77 -15.93
CA TRP A 6 -4.00 12.13 -14.98
C TRP A 6 -4.56 10.89 -14.27
N LEU A 7 -4.86 9.82 -15.01
CA LEU A 7 -5.39 8.58 -14.45
C LEU A 7 -4.36 7.88 -13.55
N HIS A 8 -3.09 7.83 -13.96
CA HIS A 8 -1.99 7.27 -13.16
C HIS A 8 -1.82 8.05 -11.85
N LEU A 9 -1.83 9.38 -11.91
CA LEU A 9 -1.72 10.24 -10.73
C LEU A 9 -2.95 10.13 -9.83
N LEU A 10 -4.15 10.05 -10.37
CA LEU A 10 -5.37 9.84 -9.59
C LEU A 10 -5.31 8.54 -8.78
N ALA A 11 -4.87 7.45 -9.41
CA ALA A 11 -4.66 6.18 -8.73
C ALA A 11 -3.57 6.26 -7.66
N ALA A 12 -2.43 6.89 -7.97
CA ALA A 12 -1.35 7.08 -7.01
C ALA A 12 -1.79 7.89 -5.78
N VAL A 13 -2.43 9.04 -6.00
CA VAL A 13 -2.92 9.93 -4.93
C VAL A 13 -4.02 9.25 -4.13
N GLY A 14 -4.95 8.53 -4.76
CA GLY A 14 -6.01 7.78 -4.06
C GLY A 14 -5.45 6.71 -3.13
N TRP A 15 -4.44 5.96 -3.60
CA TRP A 15 -3.79 4.94 -2.78
C TRP A 15 -2.96 5.54 -1.65
N ILE A 16 -2.08 6.50 -1.96
CA ILE A 16 -1.20 7.13 -0.95
C ILE A 16 -2.05 7.89 0.08
N GLY A 17 -2.98 8.73 -0.38
CA GLY A 17 -3.86 9.54 0.48
C GLY A 17 -4.73 8.68 1.39
N GLY A 18 -5.29 7.58 0.88
CA GLY A 18 -6.06 6.69 1.72
C GLY A 18 -5.21 5.87 2.70
N THR A 19 -3.96 5.54 2.34
CA THR A 19 -3.00 4.92 3.28
C THR A 19 -2.63 5.88 4.41
N ILE A 20 -2.43 7.16 4.10
CA ILE A 20 -2.23 8.23 5.08
C ILE A 20 -3.45 8.33 6.00
N PHE A 21 -4.66 8.43 5.43
CA PHE A 21 -5.90 8.52 6.20
C PHE A 21 -6.11 7.32 7.13
N LEU A 22 -5.92 6.10 6.64
CA LEU A 22 -6.04 4.91 7.48
C LEU A 22 -5.04 4.89 8.62
N SER A 23 -3.79 5.27 8.35
CA SER A 23 -2.69 5.16 9.31
C SER A 23 -2.72 6.26 10.38
N LEU A 24 -3.03 7.50 9.98
CA LEU A 24 -2.93 8.68 10.82
C LEU A 24 -4.27 9.13 11.42
N VAL A 25 -5.40 8.76 10.79
CA VAL A 25 -6.74 9.19 11.24
C VAL A 25 -7.54 7.98 11.72
N LEU A 26 -7.87 7.04 10.83
CA LEU A 26 -8.83 5.99 11.16
C LEU A 26 -8.32 5.03 12.24
N ALA A 27 -7.06 4.57 12.14
CA ALA A 27 -6.50 3.63 13.11
C ALA A 27 -6.33 4.25 14.52
N PRO A 28 -5.81 5.48 14.68
CA PRO A 28 -5.85 6.18 15.97
C PRO A 28 -7.26 6.40 16.52
N SER A 29 -8.22 6.83 15.70
CA SER A 29 -9.61 7.02 16.12
C SER A 29 -10.25 5.72 16.60
N TYR A 30 -9.98 4.60 15.93
CA TYR A 30 -10.42 3.28 16.38
C TYR A 30 -9.81 2.93 17.75
N ARG A 31 -8.49 3.13 17.94
CA ARG A 31 -7.83 2.83 19.22
C ARG A 31 -8.42 3.64 20.38
N ALA A 32 -8.74 4.91 20.15
CA ALA A 32 -9.37 5.77 21.16
C ALA A 32 -10.80 5.32 21.52
N LEU A 33 -11.49 4.64 20.61
CA LEU A 33 -12.88 4.18 20.78
C LEU A 33 -12.99 2.66 20.96
N ALA A 34 -11.88 1.96 21.21
CA ALA A 34 -11.81 0.49 21.17
C ALA A 34 -12.73 -0.19 22.20
N SER A 35 -13.12 0.50 23.26
CA SER A 35 -14.10 0.03 24.26
C SER A 35 -15.55 0.07 23.76
N LYS A 36 -15.85 0.75 22.65
CA LYS A 36 -17.21 0.84 22.10
C LYS A 36 -17.53 -0.39 21.23
N PRO A 37 -18.73 -0.99 21.37
CA PRO A 37 -19.10 -2.22 20.65
C PRO A 37 -18.94 -2.14 19.11
N ASP A 38 -19.28 -0.98 18.52
CA ASP A 38 -19.32 -0.82 17.07
C ASP A 38 -18.01 -0.37 16.43
N ALA A 39 -17.05 0.12 17.24
CA ALA A 39 -15.81 0.72 16.72
C ALA A 39 -14.99 -0.28 15.87
N GLY A 40 -14.93 -1.53 16.31
CA GLY A 40 -14.23 -2.59 15.57
C GLY A 40 -14.93 -2.98 14.27
N ALA A 41 -16.27 -3.01 14.25
CA ALA A 41 -17.05 -3.32 13.07
C ALA A 41 -16.92 -2.23 12.00
N LEU A 42 -16.96 -0.96 12.41
CA LEU A 42 -16.74 0.18 11.53
C LEU A 42 -15.32 0.16 10.93
N PHE A 43 -14.29 -0.03 11.76
CA PHE A 43 -12.91 -0.10 11.29
C PHE A 43 -12.72 -1.22 10.25
N ARG A 44 -13.21 -2.43 10.53
CA ARG A 44 -13.11 -3.57 9.60
C ARG A 44 -13.85 -3.31 8.29
N THR A 45 -15.04 -2.73 8.35
CA THR A 45 -15.85 -2.43 7.16
C THR A 45 -15.18 -1.37 6.29
N SER A 46 -14.70 -0.28 6.90
CA SER A 46 -13.96 0.77 6.22
C SER A 46 -12.67 0.23 5.59
N ALA A 47 -11.89 -0.57 6.31
CA ALA A 47 -10.68 -1.21 5.78
C ALA A 47 -10.99 -2.15 4.60
N LYS A 48 -12.07 -2.94 4.66
CA LYS A 48 -12.49 -3.83 3.57
C LYS A 48 -12.90 -3.05 2.32
N ARG A 49 -13.66 -1.95 2.47
CA ARG A 49 -14.07 -1.09 1.36
C ARG A 49 -12.87 -0.38 0.75
N PHE A 50 -11.98 0.16 1.58
CA PHE A 50 -10.76 0.81 1.10
C PHE A 50 -9.83 -0.15 0.37
N ARG A 51 -9.76 -1.43 0.79
CA ARG A 51 -9.03 -2.45 0.05
C ARG A 51 -9.48 -2.55 -1.41
N LEU A 52 -10.77 -2.47 -1.71
CA LEU A 52 -11.26 -2.47 -3.10
C LEU A 52 -10.72 -1.27 -3.89
N VAL A 53 -10.68 -0.09 -3.26
CA VAL A 53 -10.11 1.12 -3.86
C VAL A 53 -8.62 0.96 -4.13
N VAL A 54 -7.86 0.40 -3.18
CA VAL A 54 -6.42 0.12 -3.34
C VAL A 54 -6.17 -0.84 -4.51
N TRP A 55 -6.90 -1.95 -4.59
CA TRP A 55 -6.71 -2.91 -5.69
C TRP A 55 -7.12 -2.32 -7.05
N GLY A 56 -8.15 -1.47 -7.09
CA GLY A 56 -8.49 -0.69 -8.29
C GLY A 56 -7.36 0.26 -8.69
N ALA A 57 -6.78 0.99 -7.73
CA ALA A 57 -5.64 1.86 -7.96
C ALA A 57 -4.39 1.10 -8.42
N VAL A 58 -4.09 -0.06 -7.80
CA VAL A 58 -3.00 -0.96 -8.19
C VAL A 58 -3.16 -1.39 -9.65
N ALA A 59 -4.35 -1.85 -10.04
CA ALA A 59 -4.62 -2.26 -11.42
C ALA A 59 -4.37 -1.10 -12.39
N ILE A 60 -4.88 0.09 -12.09
CA ILE A 60 -4.64 1.29 -12.90
C ILE A 60 -3.14 1.61 -12.99
N LEU A 61 -2.40 1.60 -11.89
CA LEU A 61 -0.98 1.93 -11.88
C LEU A 61 -0.14 0.92 -12.67
N VAL A 62 -0.43 -0.38 -12.53
CA VAL A 62 0.25 -1.46 -13.26
C VAL A 62 -0.03 -1.41 -14.76
N LEU A 63 -1.23 -0.98 -15.17
CA LEU A 63 -1.57 -0.80 -16.59
C LEU A 63 -0.96 0.49 -17.16
N THR A 64 -1.11 1.60 -16.45
CA THR A 64 -0.70 2.92 -16.94
C THR A 64 0.80 3.16 -16.84
N GLY A 65 1.50 2.55 -15.87
CA GLY A 65 2.95 2.69 -15.68
C GLY A 65 3.77 2.29 -16.91
N PRO A 66 3.64 1.04 -17.41
CA PRO A 66 4.33 0.60 -18.63
C PRO A 66 3.98 1.44 -19.86
N MET A 67 2.70 1.82 -20.01
CA MET A 67 2.27 2.72 -21.09
C MET A 67 2.99 4.08 -21.03
N LEU A 68 3.18 4.63 -19.83
CA LEU A 68 3.92 5.89 -19.64
C LEU A 68 5.40 5.75 -19.97
N VAL A 69 6.04 4.64 -19.57
CA VAL A 69 7.45 4.33 -19.89
C VAL A 69 7.64 4.22 -21.41
N LEU A 70 6.77 3.47 -22.10
CA LEU A 70 6.79 3.36 -23.56
C LEU A 70 6.56 4.71 -24.25
N SER A 71 5.62 5.52 -23.73
CA SER A 71 5.34 6.85 -24.31
C SER A 71 6.51 7.83 -24.19
N HIS A 72 7.41 7.62 -23.23
CA HIS A 72 8.66 8.38 -23.10
C HIS A 72 9.80 7.83 -23.99
N GLY A 73 9.57 6.71 -24.70
CA GLY A 73 10.56 6.07 -25.56
C GLY A 73 11.55 5.17 -24.82
N TRP A 74 11.30 4.84 -23.54
CA TRP A 74 12.16 3.94 -22.78
C TRP A 74 11.78 2.47 -23.00
N PRO A 75 12.76 1.56 -23.18
CA PRO A 75 12.49 0.15 -23.44
C PRO A 75 12.02 -0.57 -22.17
N LEU A 76 10.84 -1.21 -22.19
CA LEU A 76 10.25 -1.86 -21.00
C LEU A 76 11.04 -3.04 -20.44
N PHE A 77 11.78 -3.77 -21.27
CA PHE A 77 12.43 -5.03 -20.87
C PHE A 77 13.95 -4.91 -20.80
N GLU A 78 14.48 -3.69 -20.83
CA GLU A 78 15.92 -3.43 -20.79
C GLU A 78 16.28 -2.49 -19.64
N PRO A 79 16.28 -2.96 -18.38
CA PRO A 79 16.54 -2.13 -17.20
C PRO A 79 17.87 -1.38 -17.24
N ALA A 80 18.87 -1.94 -17.92
CA ALA A 80 20.18 -1.33 -18.11
C ALA A 80 20.15 -0.02 -18.92
N ARG A 81 19.07 0.22 -19.68
CA ARG A 81 18.88 1.42 -20.52
C ARG A 81 17.97 2.46 -19.86
N TRP A 82 17.50 2.21 -18.65
CA TRP A 82 16.63 3.15 -17.94
C TRP A 82 17.43 4.29 -17.32
N PRO A 83 16.85 5.50 -17.22
CA PRO A 83 17.34 6.51 -16.29
C PRO A 83 17.38 5.92 -14.87
N SER A 84 18.43 6.23 -14.11
CA SER A 84 18.62 5.71 -12.75
C SER A 84 17.41 5.98 -11.85
N LEU A 85 16.80 7.17 -11.95
CA LEU A 85 15.59 7.53 -11.20
C LEU A 85 14.37 6.67 -11.55
N LEU A 86 14.22 6.25 -12.82
CA LEU A 86 13.14 5.35 -13.21
C LEU A 86 13.33 3.98 -12.56
N GLY A 87 14.56 3.44 -12.61
CA GLY A 87 14.89 2.16 -11.97
C GLY A 87 14.63 2.17 -10.46
N ILE A 88 15.01 3.25 -9.77
CA ILE A 88 14.71 3.45 -8.35
C ILE A 88 13.19 3.48 -8.12
N LYS A 89 12.45 4.30 -8.87
CA LYS A 89 10.99 4.41 -8.75
C LYS A 89 10.31 3.05 -8.93
N LEU A 90 10.67 2.30 -9.98
CA LEU A 90 10.09 0.98 -10.26
C LEU A 90 10.44 -0.04 -9.17
N SER A 91 11.65 0.00 -8.63
CA SER A 91 12.07 -0.87 -7.52
C SER A 91 11.26 -0.58 -6.24
N LEU A 92 11.05 0.71 -5.92
CA LEU A 92 10.25 1.12 -4.77
C LEU A 92 8.77 0.72 -4.94
N VAL A 93 8.21 0.90 -6.14
CA VAL A 93 6.84 0.48 -6.47
C VAL A 93 6.68 -1.04 -6.37
N ALA A 94 7.65 -1.80 -6.89
CA ALA A 94 7.64 -3.26 -6.79
C ALA A 94 7.66 -3.72 -5.33
N LEU A 95 8.55 -3.14 -4.50
CA LEU A 95 8.59 -3.42 -3.07
C LEU A 95 7.27 -3.07 -2.37
N LEU A 96 6.65 -1.93 -2.72
CA LEU A 96 5.37 -1.51 -2.15
C LEU A 96 4.24 -2.47 -2.51
N LEU A 97 4.20 -2.94 -3.76
CA LEU A 97 3.24 -3.94 -4.22
C LEU A 97 3.42 -5.26 -3.48
N LEU A 98 4.66 -5.74 -3.33
CA LEU A 98 4.97 -6.96 -2.59
C LEU A 98 4.54 -6.85 -1.11
N MET A 99 4.84 -5.73 -0.46
CA MET A 99 4.38 -5.47 0.91
C MET A 99 2.85 -5.45 1.01
N THR A 100 2.16 -4.87 0.03
CA THR A 100 0.69 -4.80 -0.02
C THR A 100 0.07 -6.17 -0.20
N LEU A 101 0.60 -6.97 -1.12
CA LEU A 101 0.23 -8.38 -1.33
C LEU A 101 0.45 -9.21 -0.05
N ALA A 102 1.62 -9.10 0.56
CA ALA A 102 1.96 -9.81 1.79
C ALA A 102 1.01 -9.41 2.94
N HIS A 103 0.71 -8.12 3.07
CA HIS A 103 -0.23 -7.61 4.06
C HIS A 103 -1.64 -8.19 3.86
N ASP A 104 -2.18 -8.08 2.65
CA ASP A 104 -3.58 -8.41 2.36
C ASP A 104 -3.86 -9.91 2.30
N LEU A 105 -2.95 -10.67 1.68
CA LEU A 105 -3.14 -12.10 1.39
C LEU A 105 -2.58 -13.00 2.48
N VAL A 106 -1.49 -12.60 3.16
CA VAL A 106 -0.83 -13.47 4.14
C VAL A 106 -1.14 -13.02 5.56
N LEU A 107 -0.85 -11.75 5.89
CA LEU A 107 -1.04 -11.23 7.24
C LEU A 107 -2.51 -11.09 7.61
N GLY A 108 -3.35 -10.62 6.69
CA GLY A 108 -4.78 -10.45 6.91
C GLY A 108 -5.48 -11.73 7.42
N PRO A 109 -5.39 -12.87 6.71
CA PRO A 109 -5.98 -14.13 7.16
C PRO A 109 -5.36 -14.66 8.46
N ARG A 110 -4.03 -14.59 8.60
CA ARG A 110 -3.32 -15.08 9.79
C ARG A 110 -3.71 -14.30 11.06
N VAL A 111 -3.76 -12.98 11.00
CA VAL A 111 -4.20 -12.14 12.12
C VAL A 111 -5.63 -12.45 12.53
N ARG A 112 -6.53 -12.67 11.56
CA ARG A 112 -7.91 -13.07 11.86
C ARG A 112 -7.98 -14.43 12.57
N ALA A 113 -7.20 -15.41 12.11
CA ALA A 113 -7.12 -16.72 12.74
C ALA A 113 -6.58 -16.64 14.18
N ILE A 114 -5.50 -15.87 14.41
CA ILE A 114 -4.90 -15.67 15.73
C ILE A 114 -5.86 -14.96 16.68
N LEU A 115 -6.58 -13.94 16.20
CA LEU A 115 -7.53 -13.18 17.02
C LEU A 115 -8.78 -13.97 17.38
N ALA A 116 -9.12 -15.03 16.63
CA ALA A 116 -10.19 -15.96 16.97
C ALA A 116 -9.80 -16.92 18.12
N LEU A 117 -8.51 -17.09 18.40
CA LEU A 117 -8.03 -17.87 19.54
C LEU A 117 -8.17 -17.08 20.85
N LEU A 118 -8.49 -17.81 21.93
CA LEU A 118 -8.41 -17.30 23.30
C LEU A 118 -6.98 -16.80 23.60
N PRO A 119 -6.82 -15.70 24.36
CA PRO A 119 -5.50 -15.13 24.66
C PRO A 119 -4.48 -16.15 25.19
N ASP A 120 -4.93 -17.05 26.06
CA ASP A 120 -4.07 -18.05 26.73
C ASP A 120 -3.58 -19.17 25.79
N LYS A 121 -4.16 -19.29 24.58
CA LYS A 121 -3.77 -20.28 23.57
C LYS A 121 -2.82 -19.72 22.51
N ARG A 122 -2.43 -18.44 22.60
CA ARG A 122 -1.55 -17.79 21.62
C ARG A 122 -0.09 -18.10 21.90
N THR A 123 0.64 -18.49 20.87
CA THR A 123 2.07 -18.81 20.94
C THR A 123 2.94 -17.55 20.83
N ALA A 124 4.23 -17.67 21.16
CA ALA A 124 5.21 -16.59 20.94
C ALA A 124 5.30 -16.16 19.45
N SER A 125 5.12 -17.10 18.51
CA SER A 125 5.06 -16.80 17.07
C SER A 125 3.80 -16.03 16.66
N ASP A 126 2.71 -16.15 17.42
CA ASP A 126 1.49 -15.38 17.11
C ASP A 126 1.70 -13.90 17.48
N GLN A 127 2.43 -13.63 18.55
CA GLN A 127 2.76 -12.27 18.97
C GLN A 127 3.68 -11.56 17.96
N THR A 128 4.64 -12.28 17.36
CA THR A 128 5.51 -11.69 16.32
C THR A 128 4.71 -11.34 15.06
N ILE A 129 3.76 -12.20 14.64
CA ILE A 129 2.85 -11.92 13.52
C ILE A 129 1.97 -10.70 13.81
N LEU A 130 1.40 -10.61 15.02
CA LEU A 130 0.60 -9.46 15.43
C LEU A 130 1.43 -8.16 15.43
N THR A 131 2.67 -8.22 15.93
CA THR A 131 3.58 -7.07 15.95
C THR A 131 3.94 -6.65 14.52
N ALA A 132 4.32 -7.59 13.66
CA ALA A 132 4.57 -7.33 12.24
C ALA A 132 3.36 -6.69 11.55
N ALA A 133 2.14 -7.16 11.85
CA ALA A 133 0.91 -6.60 11.30
C ALA A 133 0.63 -5.16 11.74
N THR A 134 1.18 -4.71 12.87
CA THR A 134 1.07 -3.29 13.27
C THR A 134 2.11 -2.40 12.60
N TRP A 135 3.32 -2.92 12.33
CA TRP A 135 4.41 -2.12 11.76
C TRP A 135 4.38 -2.08 10.23
N LEU A 136 3.93 -3.15 9.59
CA LEU A 136 3.93 -3.27 8.13
C LEU A 136 3.15 -2.13 7.43
N PRO A 137 1.96 -1.70 7.89
CA PRO A 137 1.25 -0.56 7.28
C PRO A 137 2.02 0.76 7.39
N ARG A 138 2.78 0.96 8.48
CA ARG A 138 3.60 2.17 8.68
C ARG A 138 4.82 2.17 7.76
N ALA A 139 5.46 1.03 7.62
CA ALA A 139 6.56 0.86 6.66
C ALA A 139 6.07 1.06 5.21
N ALA A 140 4.90 0.51 4.86
CA ALA A 140 4.27 0.72 3.56
C ALA A 140 3.93 2.20 3.31
N LEU A 141 3.45 2.93 4.34
CA LEU A 141 3.26 4.38 4.25
C LEU A 141 4.57 5.11 3.93
N GLY A 142 5.64 4.85 4.70
CA GLY A 142 6.95 5.45 4.45
C GLY A 142 7.47 5.16 3.03
N LEU A 143 7.31 3.92 2.58
CA LEU A 143 7.67 3.51 1.22
C LEU A 143 6.83 4.22 0.14
N SER A 144 5.52 4.38 0.37
CA SER A 144 4.64 5.09 -0.56
C SER A 144 5.01 6.58 -0.71
N LEU A 145 5.47 7.21 0.37
CA LEU A 145 6.00 8.58 0.33
C LEU A 145 7.34 8.65 -0.42
N ALA A 146 8.21 7.65 -0.24
CA ALA A 146 9.45 7.53 -1.00
C ALA A 146 9.19 7.35 -2.51
N VAL A 147 8.19 6.54 -2.88
CA VAL A 147 7.72 6.40 -4.29
C VAL A 147 7.28 7.75 -4.85
N LEU A 148 6.47 8.51 -4.09
CA LEU A 148 6.00 9.82 -4.51
C LEU A 148 7.17 10.80 -4.69
N PHE A 149 8.12 10.82 -3.74
CA PHE A 149 9.31 11.65 -3.82
C PHE A 149 10.16 11.30 -5.06
N ALA A 150 10.41 10.01 -5.31
CA ALA A 150 11.12 9.55 -6.50
C ALA A 150 10.38 9.96 -7.79
N ALA A 151 9.05 9.94 -7.80
CA ALA A 151 8.25 10.40 -8.92
C ALA A 151 8.40 11.92 -9.18
N VAL A 152 8.46 12.74 -8.12
CA VAL A 152 8.72 14.18 -8.23
C VAL A 152 10.12 14.44 -8.76
N MET A 153 11.13 13.72 -8.28
CA MET A 153 12.50 13.89 -8.77
C MET A 153 12.62 13.50 -10.25
N LEU A 154 11.99 12.40 -10.66
CA LEU A 154 11.95 11.97 -12.06
C LEU A 154 11.23 12.96 -12.97
N ALA A 155 10.20 13.65 -12.47
CA ALA A 155 9.49 14.68 -13.25
C ALA A 155 10.31 15.97 -13.44
N ARG A 156 11.39 16.16 -12.67
CA ARG A 156 12.26 17.34 -12.72
C ARG A 156 13.58 17.11 -13.47
N SER A 157 13.91 15.85 -13.77
CA SER A 157 15.10 15.43 -14.53
C SER A 157 14.83 15.39 -16.01
#